data_AF-A0AAP5JXD6-F1
#
_entry.id   AF-A0AAP5JXD6-F1
#
_cell.length_a   1.000
_cell.length_b   1.000
_cell.length_c   1.000
_cell.angle_alpha   90.00
_cell.angle_beta   90.00
_cell.angle_gamma   90.00
#
_symmetry.space_group_name_H-M   'P 1'
#
loop_
_entity.id
_entity.type
_entity.pdbx_description
1 polymer ?
#
loop_
_entity_poly.entity_id
_entity_poly.type
_entity_poly.pdbx_seq_one_letter_code
_entity_poly.pdbx_strand_id
1 'polypeptide(L)'
;MKCCRRSSVRLWFALLGKDTNVGLTPEQLEIVYHDLPEGEWGGEAVRLTLTRLGDPYSQVLAGQNRYTDCSYLIQWVYRQLSIQLTRTAVEKARRCVDNGWTIRFEDLAPGDLVFWS
;
A
#
# COMPACT_ATOMS: atom_id res chain seq x y z
N MET A 1 -9.44 9.10 -6.15
CA MET A 1 -8.60 10.15 -5.52
C MET A 1 -7.46 9.43 -4.81
N LYS A 2 -6.19 9.72 -5.11
CA LYS A 2 -4.99 8.98 -4.61
C LYS A 2 -3.95 10.00 -4.14
N CYS A 3 -2.98 9.66 -3.28
CA CYS A 3 -2.24 10.63 -2.45
C CYS A 3 -0.70 10.38 -2.35
N CYS A 4 0.09 11.48 -2.38
CA CYS A 4 1.54 11.74 -2.13
C CYS A 4 2.65 11.51 -3.21
N ARG A 5 3.80 12.22 -3.07
CA ARG A 5 4.58 12.95 -4.12
C ARG A 5 6.01 12.44 -4.40
N ARG A 6 6.44 12.65 -5.67
CA ARG A 6 7.78 12.95 -6.25
C ARG A 6 8.69 11.77 -6.65
N SER A 7 8.75 11.59 -7.97
CA SER A 7 9.87 11.05 -8.76
C SER A 7 10.22 9.57 -8.58
N SER A 8 9.60 8.71 -9.38
CA SER A 8 10.26 7.90 -10.42
C SER A 8 9.27 6.86 -10.96
N VAL A 9 8.80 7.12 -12.17
CA VAL A 9 7.83 6.29 -12.88
C VAL A 9 8.57 5.11 -13.51
N ARG A 10 8.31 3.87 -13.04
CA ARG A 10 8.39 2.63 -13.86
C ARG A 10 7.93 1.33 -13.17
N LEU A 11 7.70 1.30 -11.86
CA LEU A 11 7.41 0.03 -11.17
C LEU A 11 5.93 -0.40 -11.19
N TRP A 12 4.98 0.53 -11.38
CA TRP A 12 3.56 0.27 -11.12
C TRP A 12 2.77 -0.45 -12.25
N PHE A 13 3.24 -0.45 -13.50
CA PHE A 13 2.53 -1.14 -14.60
C PHE A 13 2.81 -2.66 -14.64
N ALA A 14 3.89 -3.14 -14.02
CA ALA A 14 4.11 -4.58 -13.82
C ALA A 14 3.27 -5.13 -12.64
N LEU A 15 2.92 -4.28 -11.67
CA LEU A 15 2.26 -4.64 -10.42
C LEU A 15 0.74 -4.79 -10.51
N LEU A 16 0.10 -4.24 -11.54
CA LEU A 16 -1.36 -4.11 -11.57
C LEU A 16 -2.10 -5.09 -12.44
N GLY A 17 -1.42 -6.08 -13.06
CA GLY A 17 -2.02 -7.31 -13.60
C GLY A 17 -3.48 -7.16 -14.00
N LYS A 18 -3.78 -6.17 -14.85
CA LYS A 18 -5.12 -5.94 -15.35
C LYS A 18 -5.33 -7.02 -16.38
N ASP A 19 -5.67 -8.20 -15.89
CA ASP A 19 -6.87 -8.94 -16.24
C ASP A 19 -6.89 -10.19 -15.34
N THR A 20 -7.92 -10.27 -14.49
CA THR A 20 -8.25 -11.38 -13.55
C THR A 20 -7.47 -11.44 -12.22
N ASN A 21 -8.19 -11.85 -11.15
CA ASN A 21 -7.74 -12.03 -9.76
C ASN A 21 -6.63 -13.08 -9.61
N VAL A 22 -5.46 -12.83 -10.17
CA VAL A 22 -4.28 -13.67 -9.96
C VAL A 22 -3.24 -12.75 -9.34
N GLY A 23 -2.83 -13.07 -8.12
CA GLY A 23 -1.77 -12.32 -7.43
C GLY A 23 -0.46 -12.32 -8.22
N LEU A 24 0.55 -11.62 -7.72
CA LEU A 24 1.87 -11.60 -8.33
C LEU A 24 2.43 -13.03 -8.45
N THR A 25 3.03 -13.35 -9.61
CA THR A 25 3.84 -14.57 -9.71
C THR A 25 5.08 -14.46 -8.82
N PRO A 26 5.73 -15.57 -8.45
CA PRO A 26 6.97 -15.53 -7.69
C PRO A 26 8.04 -14.65 -8.35
N GLU A 27 8.16 -14.70 -9.67
CA GLU A 27 9.13 -13.89 -10.42
C GLU A 27 8.80 -12.39 -10.35
N GLN A 28 7.52 -12.04 -10.45
CA GLN A 28 7.07 -10.65 -10.30
C GLN A 28 7.28 -10.14 -8.87
N LEU A 29 7.09 -11.01 -7.88
CA LEU A 29 7.34 -10.69 -6.48
C LEU A 29 8.82 -10.44 -6.22
N GLU A 30 9.72 -11.26 -6.79
CA GLU A 30 11.17 -11.06 -6.70
C GLU A 30 11.62 -9.75 -7.36
N ILE A 31 11.05 -9.40 -8.52
CA ILE A 31 11.31 -8.09 -9.16
C ILE A 31 10.90 -6.94 -8.23
N VAL A 32 9.73 -7.04 -7.59
CA VAL A 32 9.29 -6.03 -6.62
C VAL A 32 10.27 -5.94 -5.44
N TYR A 33 10.76 -7.06 -4.90
CA TYR A 33 11.74 -7.02 -3.81
C TYR A 33 13.06 -6.35 -4.22
N HIS A 34 13.55 -6.62 -5.43
CA HIS A 34 14.83 -6.10 -5.92
C HIS A 34 14.77 -4.62 -6.28
N ASP A 35 13.67 -4.15 -6.87
CA ASP A 35 13.57 -2.80 -7.45
C ASP A 35 13.03 -1.74 -6.48
N LEU A 36 12.73 -2.10 -5.23
CA LEU A 36 12.32 -1.12 -4.22
C LEU A 36 13.52 -0.29 -3.76
N PRO A 37 13.42 1.06 -3.77
CA PRO A 37 14.50 1.91 -3.31
C PRO A 37 14.74 1.70 -1.80
N GLU A 38 15.97 1.30 -1.45
CA GLU A 38 16.39 1.13 -0.06
C GLU A 38 16.51 2.49 0.66
N GLY A 39 16.04 2.56 1.90
CA GLY A 39 16.15 3.76 2.73
C GLY A 39 15.07 4.82 2.50
N GLU A 40 14.20 4.65 1.51
CA GLU A 40 13.02 5.49 1.34
C GLU A 40 11.82 4.96 2.13
N TRP A 41 11.10 5.86 2.82
CA TRP A 41 9.91 5.53 3.62
C TRP A 41 8.84 4.75 2.82
N GLY A 42 8.71 5.06 1.53
CA GLY A 42 7.78 4.40 0.63
C GLY A 42 8.19 2.96 0.30
N GLY A 43 9.49 2.73 0.04
CA GLY A 43 10.04 1.39 -0.19
C GLY A 43 9.89 0.49 1.04
N GLU A 44 10.20 1.05 2.22
CA GLU A 44 10.05 0.33 3.49
C GLU A 44 8.58 -0.01 3.80
N ALA A 45 7.64 0.89 3.49
CA ALA A 45 6.21 0.62 3.65
C ALA A 45 5.76 -0.58 2.79
N VAL A 46 6.25 -0.68 1.54
CA VAL A 46 5.98 -1.83 0.68
C VAL A 46 6.63 -3.09 1.24
N ARG A 47 7.90 -3.03 1.66
CA ARG A 47 8.61 -4.18 2.25
C ARG A 47 7.88 -4.74 3.47
N LEU A 48 7.43 -3.87 4.38
CA LEU A 48 6.62 -4.25 5.53
C LEU A 48 5.29 -4.90 5.11
N THR A 49 4.63 -4.36 4.08
CA THR A 49 3.39 -4.94 3.54
C THR A 49 3.62 -6.37 3.06
N LEU A 50 4.73 -6.62 2.36
CA LEU A 50 5.07 -7.94 1.84
C LEU A 50 5.33 -8.97 2.96
N THR A 51 5.79 -8.56 4.14
CA THR A 51 5.94 -9.47 5.30
C THR A 51 4.61 -10.07 5.79
N ARG A 52 3.48 -9.45 5.41
CA ARG A 52 2.13 -9.89 5.77
C ARG A 52 1.41 -10.59 4.61
N LEU A 53 2.13 -10.89 3.52
CA LEU A 53 1.57 -11.66 2.42
C LEU A 53 1.15 -13.06 2.91
N GLY A 54 -0.05 -13.49 2.51
CA GLY A 54 -0.64 -14.77 2.93
C GLY A 54 -1.39 -14.73 4.27
N ASP A 55 -1.43 -13.58 4.95
CA ASP A 55 -2.28 -13.43 6.13
C ASP A 55 -3.78 -13.45 5.77
N PRO A 56 -4.62 -14.09 6.60
CA PRO A 56 -6.04 -14.24 6.30
C PRO A 56 -6.79 -12.90 6.35
N TYR A 57 -7.66 -12.68 5.37
CA TYR A 57 -8.51 -11.49 5.32
C TYR A 57 -9.75 -11.64 6.21
N SER A 58 -10.00 -10.66 7.10
CA SER A 58 -11.24 -10.55 7.88
C SER A 58 -11.40 -9.13 8.43
N GLN A 59 -12.53 -8.48 8.12
CA GLN A 59 -12.85 -7.16 8.69
C GLN A 59 -13.14 -7.22 10.20
N VAL A 60 -13.82 -8.28 10.65
CA VAL A 60 -14.21 -8.46 12.06
C VAL A 60 -13.00 -8.79 12.94
N LEU A 61 -12.08 -9.60 12.43
CA LEU A 61 -10.90 -10.06 13.16
C LEU A 61 -9.65 -9.23 12.87
N ALA A 62 -9.74 -8.18 12.04
CA ALA A 62 -8.59 -7.36 11.66
C ALA A 62 -7.80 -6.86 12.88
N GLY A 63 -6.51 -7.22 12.92
CA GLY A 63 -5.59 -6.93 14.02
C GLY A 63 -5.60 -7.91 15.18
N GLN A 64 -6.39 -8.97 15.10
CA GLN A 64 -6.32 -10.12 15.99
C GLN A 64 -5.48 -11.22 15.34
N ASN A 65 -4.50 -11.75 16.08
CA ASN A 65 -3.57 -12.76 15.58
C ASN A 65 -2.90 -12.32 14.26
N ARG A 66 -3.19 -13.05 13.17
CA ARG A 66 -2.67 -12.81 11.83
C ARG A 66 -3.70 -12.19 10.89
N TYR A 67 -4.91 -11.92 11.37
CA TYR A 67 -5.98 -11.43 10.50
C TYR A 67 -5.77 -9.97 10.12
N THR A 68 -6.06 -9.66 8.87
CA THR A 68 -5.94 -8.31 8.32
C THR A 68 -7.17 -7.92 7.51
N ASP A 69 -7.37 -6.63 7.32
CA ASP A 69 -8.26 -6.09 6.29
C ASP A 69 -7.52 -5.00 5.51
N CYS A 70 -8.14 -4.50 4.43
CA CYS A 70 -7.51 -3.51 3.56
C CYS A 70 -7.01 -2.26 4.30
N SER A 71 -7.78 -1.78 5.28
CA SER A 71 -7.48 -0.58 6.04
C SER A 71 -6.60 -0.87 7.26
N TYR A 72 -6.72 -2.03 7.89
CA TYR A 72 -5.87 -2.44 9.00
C TYR A 72 -4.45 -2.71 8.53
N LEU A 73 -4.25 -3.39 7.39
CA LEU A 73 -2.93 -3.65 6.82
C LEU A 73 -2.11 -2.36 6.70
N ILE A 74 -2.70 -1.35 6.05
CA ILE A 74 -2.08 -0.03 5.90
C ILE A 74 -1.86 0.62 7.27
N GLN A 75 -2.81 0.53 8.19
CA GLN A 75 -2.60 1.10 9.53
C GLN A 75 -1.43 0.44 10.26
N TRP A 76 -1.27 -0.88 10.14
CA TRP A 76 -0.20 -1.64 10.78
C TRP A 76 1.17 -1.29 10.20
N VAL A 77 1.27 -1.20 8.87
CA VAL A 77 2.50 -0.83 8.14
C VAL A 77 3.02 0.54 8.58
N TYR A 78 2.17 1.57 8.47
CA TYR A 78 2.58 2.94 8.80
C TYR A 78 2.85 3.13 10.29
N ARG A 79 2.24 2.32 11.16
CA ARG A 79 2.56 2.32 12.59
C ARG A 79 3.99 1.87 12.87
N GLN A 80 4.55 0.92 12.11
CA GLN A 80 5.96 0.54 12.23
C GLN A 80 6.89 1.71 11.84
N LEU A 81 6.41 2.56 10.93
CA LEU A 81 7.06 3.79 10.50
C LEU A 81 6.73 4.99 11.42
N SER A 82 6.20 4.75 12.62
CA SER A 82 5.80 5.80 13.57
C SER A 82 4.76 6.80 13.04
N ILE A 83 4.02 6.45 11.98
CA ILE A 83 2.94 7.25 11.39
C ILE A 83 1.59 6.69 11.82
N GLN A 84 0.80 7.53 12.49
CA GLN A 84 -0.53 7.13 12.95
C GLN A 84 -1.61 7.46 11.92
N LEU A 85 -2.26 6.42 11.40
CA LEU A 85 -3.38 6.51 10.47
C LEU A 85 -4.70 6.12 11.14
N THR A 86 -5.79 6.72 10.65
CA THR A 86 -7.16 6.37 11.04
C THR A 86 -7.50 4.93 10.69
N ARG A 87 -8.54 4.36 11.32
CA ARG A 87 -8.82 2.91 11.20
C ARG A 87 -9.42 2.55 9.85
N THR A 88 -10.31 3.37 9.32
CA THR A 88 -11.07 3.03 8.10
C THR A 88 -10.44 3.61 6.84
N ALA A 89 -10.65 2.96 5.70
CA ALA A 89 -10.18 3.46 4.40
C ALA A 89 -10.83 4.81 4.04
N VAL A 90 -12.11 4.99 4.38
CA VAL A 90 -12.87 6.22 4.10
C VAL A 90 -12.28 7.42 4.84
N GLU A 91 -11.98 7.28 6.13
CA GLU A 91 -11.37 8.37 6.91
C GLU A 91 -9.99 8.75 6.38
N LYS A 92 -9.18 7.77 5.96
CA LYS A 92 -7.88 8.04 5.35
C LYS A 92 -8.02 8.79 4.04
N ALA A 93 -8.92 8.34 3.17
CA ALA A 93 -9.20 8.98 1.89
C ALA A 93 -9.65 10.43 2.10
N ARG A 94 -10.60 10.64 3.02
CA ARG A 94 -11.09 11.97 3.40
C ARG A 94 -9.96 12.86 3.91
N ARG A 95 -9.12 12.36 4.81
CA ARG A 95 -7.95 13.10 5.32
C ARG A 95 -6.98 13.50 4.20
N CYS A 96 -6.79 12.67 3.17
CA CYS A 96 -5.94 13.02 2.03
C CYS A 96 -6.53 14.17 1.21
N VAL A 97 -7.85 14.15 1.00
CA VAL A 97 -8.57 15.22 0.29
C VAL A 97 -8.56 16.51 1.10
N ASP A 98 -8.90 16.45 2.39
CA ASP A 98 -8.99 17.61 3.27
C ASP A 98 -7.66 18.35 3.41
N ASN A 99 -6.53 17.62 3.35
CA ASN A 99 -5.18 18.21 3.41
C ASN A 99 -4.57 18.53 2.04
N GLY A 100 -5.28 18.30 0.93
CA GLY A 100 -4.77 18.56 -0.42
C GLY A 100 -3.61 17.66 -0.83
N TRP A 101 -3.49 16.46 -0.25
CA TRP A 101 -2.38 15.54 -0.51
C TRP A 101 -2.60 14.65 -1.75
N THR A 102 -3.64 14.93 -2.55
CA THR A 102 -3.96 14.11 -3.72
C THR A 102 -2.95 14.25 -4.86
N ILE A 103 -2.63 13.16 -5.54
CA ILE A 103 -1.77 13.05 -6.71
C ILE A 103 -2.48 12.39 -7.89
N ARG A 104 -1.89 12.54 -9.07
CA ARG A 104 -2.35 11.89 -10.30
C ARG A 104 -1.81 10.46 -10.38
N PHE A 105 -2.45 9.66 -11.23
CA PHE A 105 -2.08 8.25 -11.38
C PHE A 105 -0.67 8.09 -11.96
N GLU A 106 -0.28 8.94 -12.91
CA GLU A 106 1.06 8.91 -13.49
C GLU A 106 2.18 9.20 -12.48
N ASP A 107 1.85 9.79 -11.33
CA ASP A 107 2.82 10.22 -10.32
C ASP A 107 2.96 9.24 -9.16
N LEU A 108 2.34 8.05 -9.24
CA LEU A 108 2.38 7.03 -8.18
C LEU A 108 3.80 6.52 -7.91
N ALA A 109 4.14 6.44 -6.64
CA ALA A 109 5.36 5.89 -6.08
C ALA A 109 5.06 4.76 -5.08
N PRO A 110 6.08 3.95 -4.72
CA PRO A 110 5.98 3.01 -3.60
C PRO A 110 5.55 3.74 -2.31
N GLY A 111 4.59 3.16 -1.58
CA GLY A 111 4.04 3.79 -0.37
C GLY A 111 2.92 4.81 -0.62
N ASP A 112 2.43 4.97 -1.84
CA ASP A 112 1.20 5.76 -2.05
C ASP A 112 -0.06 4.94 -1.77
N LEU A 113 -1.07 5.61 -1.23
CA LEU A 113 -2.35 4.98 -0.90
C LEU A 113 -3.35 5.10 -2.05
N VAL A 114 -3.92 3.96 -2.42
CA VAL A 114 -4.96 3.83 -3.43
C VAL A 114 -6.29 3.49 -2.76
N PHE A 115 -7.34 4.20 -3.16
CA PHE A 115 -8.70 4.02 -2.63
C PHE A 115 -9.66 3.65 -3.76
N TRP A 116 -10.61 2.77 -3.45
CA TRP A 116 -11.69 2.30 -4.33
C TRP A 116 -13.05 2.51 -3.65
N SER A 117 -14.08 2.69 -4.46
CA SER A 117 -15.48 2.87 -4.05
C SER A 117 -16.39 2.01 -4.92
#